data_AF-A0A7S2JZB4-F1
#
_entry.id   AF-A0A7S2JZB4-F1
#
_cell.length_a   1.000
_cell.length_b   1.000
_cell.length_c   1.000
_cell.angle_alpha   90.00
_cell.angle_beta   90.00
_cell.angle_gamma   90.00
#
_symmetry.space_group_name_H-M   'P 1'
#
loop_
_entity.id
_entity.type
_entity.pdbx_description
1 polymer ?
#
loop_
_entity_poly.entity_id
_entity_poly.type
_entity_poly.pdbx_seq_one_letter_code
_entity_poly.pdbx_strand_id
1 'polypeptide(L)'
;RYGSNSNKNANCQPVSAWQTTSRPTCNSVHEIDMLNIESGDRNQRRTVHYSDTSGRVSYLGNGHHRNVWEVVHSNVNRDHTTNSFVLKTLRIERDFTEARLEMHRIDALAMDELTHSPNVVDIYGYCAQSAMNEIGVGDLHKAEKFFGGRRRRSRSRSKYT
;
A
#
# COMPACT_ATOMS: atom_id res chain seq x y z
N ARG A 1 -29.69 -10.41 25.51
CA ARG A 1 -30.18 -9.45 26.53
C ARG A 1 -29.37 -8.17 26.39
N TYR A 2 -29.84 -7.22 25.56
CA TYR A 2 -29.23 -5.89 25.48
C TYR A 2 -29.99 -4.99 26.44
N GLY A 3 -29.36 -4.65 27.56
CA GLY A 3 -29.88 -3.68 28.50
C GLY A 3 -29.55 -2.28 28.02
N SER A 4 -30.55 -1.54 27.57
CA SER A 4 -30.48 -0.09 27.47
C SER A 4 -30.29 0.47 28.87
N ASN A 5 -29.10 1.01 29.16
CA ASN A 5 -28.93 1.85 30.34
C ASN A 5 -28.29 3.16 29.88
N SER A 6 -29.16 4.16 29.73
CA SER A 6 -28.83 5.55 29.41
C SER A 6 -28.13 6.19 30.61
N ASN A 7 -26.84 5.90 30.78
CA ASN A 7 -25.97 6.62 31.70
C ASN A 7 -25.01 7.45 30.85
N LYS A 8 -25.39 8.70 30.57
CA LYS A 8 -24.63 9.64 29.71
C LYS A 8 -23.25 10.05 30.25
N ASN A 9 -22.86 9.52 31.42
CA ASN A 9 -21.56 9.74 32.06
C ASN A 9 -20.86 8.42 32.44
N ALA A 10 -21.23 7.29 31.83
CA ALA A 10 -20.42 6.08 31.94
C ALA A 10 -19.17 6.29 31.08
N ASN A 11 -18.02 6.52 31.73
CA ASN A 11 -16.73 6.59 31.06
C ASN A 11 -16.63 5.42 30.06
N CYS A 12 -16.52 5.72 28.76
CA CYS A 12 -16.28 4.73 27.72
C CYS A 12 -14.90 4.13 27.95
N GLN A 13 -14.84 3.11 28.81
CA GLN A 13 -13.63 2.41 29.14
C GLN A 13 -13.64 1.05 28.45
N PRO A 14 -12.50 0.64 27.87
CA PRO A 14 -12.37 -0.68 27.28
C PRO A 14 -12.64 -1.73 28.36
N VAL A 15 -13.58 -2.64 28.09
CA VAL A 15 -13.99 -3.72 29.01
C VAL A 15 -12.99 -4.88 29.01
N SER A 16 -12.00 -4.85 28.13
CA SER A 16 -10.98 -5.88 27.99
C SER A 16 -9.72 -5.33 27.33
N ALA A 17 -8.56 -5.87 27.69
CA ALA A 17 -7.25 -5.41 27.19
C ALA A 17 -7.09 -5.54 25.66
N TRP A 18 -7.78 -6.48 25.01
CA TRP A 18 -7.72 -6.61 23.56
C TRP A 18 -8.28 -5.39 22.82
N GLN A 19 -9.15 -4.60 23.45
CA GLN A 19 -9.70 -3.35 22.90
C GLN A 19 -8.70 -2.19 22.93
N THR A 20 -7.59 -2.34 23.65
CA THR A 20 -6.51 -1.34 23.73
C THR A 20 -5.26 -1.74 22.96
N THR A 21 -5.26 -2.92 22.35
CA THR A 21 -4.09 -3.48 21.68
C THR A 21 -4.39 -3.78 20.22
N SER A 22 -3.50 -3.38 19.32
CA SER A 22 -3.53 -3.84 17.94
C SER A 22 -2.63 -5.07 17.76
N ARG A 23 -3.07 -6.03 16.95
CA ARG A 23 -2.24 -7.18 16.56
C ARG A 23 -1.87 -7.06 15.09
N PRO A 24 -0.57 -7.15 14.73
CA PRO A 24 -0.15 -7.08 13.34
C PRO A 24 -0.60 -8.34 12.57
N THR A 25 -0.80 -8.18 11.26
CA THR A 25 -1.21 -9.26 10.34
C THR A 25 0.02 -9.87 9.67
N CYS A 26 0.96 -10.36 10.48
CA CYS A 26 2.28 -10.77 9.98
C CYS A 26 2.23 -11.94 8.99
N ASN A 27 1.30 -12.90 9.14
CA ASN A 27 1.23 -14.04 8.22
C ASN A 27 1.07 -13.59 6.76
N SER A 28 0.09 -12.72 6.49
CA SER A 28 -0.16 -12.21 5.14
C SER A 28 1.04 -11.46 4.54
N VAL A 29 1.82 -10.78 5.38
CA VAL A 29 3.03 -10.06 4.93
C VAL A 29 4.19 -11.03 4.69
N HIS A 30 4.37 -12.03 5.55
CA HIS A 30 5.46 -13.00 5.49
C HIS A 30 5.25 -14.09 4.42
N GLU A 31 4.03 -14.27 3.93
CA GLU A 31 3.70 -15.18 2.82
C GLU A 31 4.04 -14.58 1.44
N ILE A 32 4.41 -13.30 1.38
CA ILE A 32 4.75 -12.65 0.11
C ILE A 32 6.13 -13.12 -0.36
N ASP A 33 6.15 -13.87 -1.45
CA ASP A 33 7.39 -14.25 -2.13
C ASP A 33 7.98 -13.06 -2.91
N MET A 34 9.03 -12.47 -2.34
CA MET A 34 9.79 -11.37 -2.94
C MET A 34 10.91 -11.84 -3.88
N LEU A 35 11.07 -13.13 -4.16
CA LEU A 35 12.17 -13.62 -5.00
C LEU A 35 11.89 -13.46 -6.50
N ASN A 36 10.62 -13.30 -6.89
CA ASN A 36 10.19 -13.06 -8.27
C ASN A 36 10.16 -11.56 -8.62
N ILE A 37 11.21 -10.83 -8.24
CA ILE A 37 11.36 -9.42 -8.63
C ILE A 37 11.73 -9.38 -10.11
N GLU A 38 10.82 -8.87 -10.94
CA GLU A 38 11.16 -8.46 -12.29
C GLU A 38 12.08 -7.23 -12.20
N SER A 39 13.38 -7.48 -12.31
CA SER A 39 14.36 -6.43 -12.54
C SER A 39 14.11 -5.91 -13.95
N GLY A 40 13.81 -4.61 -14.09
CA GLY A 40 13.42 -3.95 -15.35
C GLY A 40 14.50 -3.91 -16.44
N ASP A 41 15.47 -4.83 -16.41
CA ASP A 41 16.50 -4.97 -17.42
C ASP A 41 15.95 -5.79 -18.60
N ARG A 42 15.56 -5.08 -19.67
CA ARG A 42 14.91 -5.64 -20.87
C ARG A 42 15.75 -6.71 -21.61
N ASN A 43 16.98 -6.97 -21.19
CA ASN A 43 17.92 -7.86 -21.89
C ASN A 43 18.33 -9.13 -21.13
N GLN A 44 17.85 -9.37 -19.90
CA GLN A 44 18.08 -10.66 -19.23
C GLN A 44 16.76 -11.34 -18.89
N ARG A 45 16.20 -12.02 -19.90
CA ARG A 45 15.28 -13.14 -19.69
C ARG A 45 16.03 -14.28 -19.01
N ARG A 46 16.31 -14.17 -17.71
CA ARG A 46 16.52 -15.35 -16.88
C ARG A 46 15.15 -16.01 -16.75
N THR A 47 14.91 -17.01 -17.58
CA THR A 47 13.82 -17.98 -17.43
C THR A 47 14.03 -18.74 -16.12
N VAL A 48 13.57 -18.18 -15.01
CA VAL A 48 13.34 -18.95 -13.80
C VAL A 48 11.95 -19.56 -13.96
N HIS A 49 11.92 -20.80 -14.44
CA HIS A 49 10.72 -21.64 -14.39
C HIS A 49 10.51 -22.03 -12.92
N TYR A 50 9.78 -21.19 -12.18
CA TYR A 50 9.21 -21.56 -10.88
C TYR A 50 7.69 -21.68 -11.05
N SER A 51 7.09 -22.63 -10.34
CA SER A 51 5.77 -23.16 -10.64
C SER A 51 4.67 -22.09 -10.64
N ASP A 52 3.69 -22.33 -11.50
CA ASP A 52 2.52 -21.57 -12.00
C ASP A 52 1.58 -20.92 -10.96
N THR A 53 2.10 -20.46 -9.82
CA THR A 53 1.34 -19.83 -8.71
C THR A 53 2.08 -18.67 -8.06
N SER A 54 3.32 -18.36 -8.48
CA SER A 54 4.10 -17.27 -7.92
C SER A 54 3.66 -15.92 -8.48
N GLY A 55 3.23 -15.02 -7.59
CA GLY A 55 2.94 -13.64 -7.94
C GLY A 55 4.16 -12.89 -8.48
N ARG A 56 3.92 -11.88 -9.31
CA ARG A 56 4.95 -11.01 -9.90
C ARG A 56 5.18 -9.82 -8.97
N VAL A 57 6.44 -9.50 -8.68
CA VAL A 57 6.80 -8.33 -7.86
C VAL A 57 7.56 -7.32 -8.71
N SER A 58 7.12 -6.05 -8.69
CA SER A 58 7.72 -4.96 -9.46
C SER A 58 8.05 -3.77 -8.58
N TYR A 59 9.24 -3.20 -8.73
CA TYR A 59 9.63 -2.00 -7.99
C TYR A 59 8.92 -0.76 -8.53
N LEU A 60 8.21 -0.02 -7.67
CA LEU A 60 7.50 1.21 -8.03
C LEU A 60 8.29 2.48 -7.69
N GLY A 61 9.14 2.42 -6.67
CA GLY A 61 9.92 3.56 -6.22
C GLY A 61 10.30 3.47 -4.75
N ASN A 62 10.91 4.54 -4.25
CA ASN A 62 11.34 4.64 -2.86
C ASN A 62 11.01 6.02 -2.29
N GLY A 63 10.65 6.02 -1.01
CA GLY A 63 10.60 7.21 -0.19
C GLY A 63 11.87 7.39 0.64
N HIS A 64 11.79 8.25 1.64
CA HIS A 64 12.91 8.48 2.55
C HIS A 64 13.29 7.22 3.36
N HIS A 65 12.26 6.47 3.81
CA HIS A 65 12.42 5.31 4.69
C HIS A 65 12.04 3.96 4.06
N ARG A 66 11.14 3.95 3.07
CA ARG A 66 10.54 2.71 2.56
C ARG A 66 10.75 2.54 1.06
N ASN A 67 10.92 1.30 0.63
CA ASN A 67 10.76 0.89 -0.76
C ASN A 67 9.31 0.50 -1.02
N VAL A 68 8.85 0.72 -2.24
CA VAL A 68 7.48 0.47 -2.68
C VAL A 68 7.51 -0.51 -3.83
N TRP A 69 6.74 -1.58 -3.69
CA TRP A 69 6.66 -2.70 -4.63
C TRP A 69 5.19 -2.92 -5.00
N GLU A 70 4.92 -3.14 -6.28
CA GLU A 70 3.66 -3.70 -6.76
C GLU A 70 3.78 -5.22 -6.69
N VAL A 71 2.81 -5.87 -6.06
CA VAL A 71 2.70 -7.33 -6.03
C VAL A 71 1.43 -7.69 -6.80
N VAL A 72 1.58 -8.49 -7.85
CA VAL A 72 0.48 -8.98 -8.68
C VAL A 72 0.34 -10.48 -8.45
N HIS A 73 -0.79 -10.91 -7.90
CA HIS A 73 -1.10 -12.31 -7.73
C HIS A 73 -1.89 -12.81 -8.94
N SER A 74 -1.31 -13.75 -9.69
CA SER A 74 -1.96 -14.40 -10.82
C SER A 74 -2.66 -15.66 -10.34
N ASN A 75 -3.98 -15.59 -10.16
CA ASN A 75 -4.79 -16.79 -9.93
C ASN A 75 -5.03 -17.49 -11.28
N VAL A 76 -4.30 -18.57 -11.55
CA VAL A 76 -4.37 -19.27 -12.85
C VAL A 76 -5.72 -19.95 -13.11
N ASN A 77 -6.58 -20.14 -12.10
CA ASN A 77 -7.70 -21.09 -12.22
C ASN A 77 -9.14 -20.57 -12.06
N ARG A 78 -9.43 -19.34 -11.63
CA ARG A 78 -10.83 -18.84 -11.59
C ARG A 78 -10.85 -17.33 -11.70
N ASP A 79 -11.49 -16.85 -12.77
CA ASP A 79 -11.72 -15.44 -13.10
C ASP A 79 -10.46 -14.64 -13.45
N HIS A 80 -10.51 -13.89 -14.55
CA HIS A 80 -9.42 -13.03 -15.03
C HIS A 80 -9.17 -11.79 -14.12
N THR A 81 -9.49 -11.87 -12.83
CA THR A 81 -9.23 -10.80 -11.87
C THR A 81 -7.80 -10.95 -11.35
N THR A 82 -6.88 -10.20 -11.94
CA THR A 82 -5.53 -10.02 -11.37
C THR A 82 -5.66 -9.17 -10.11
N ASN A 83 -5.44 -9.77 -8.95
CA ASN A 83 -5.40 -9.03 -7.69
C ASN A 83 -4.01 -8.43 -7.53
N SER A 84 -3.92 -7.11 -7.49
CA SER A 84 -2.67 -6.40 -7.20
C SER A 84 -2.80 -5.54 -5.95
N PHE A 85 -1.67 -5.41 -5.25
CA PHE A 85 -1.56 -4.56 -4.08
C PHE A 85 -0.16 -3.97 -3.98
N VAL A 86 -0.01 -2.95 -3.14
CA VAL A 86 1.27 -2.30 -2.89
C VAL A 86 1.88 -2.83 -1.61
N LEU A 87 3.08 -3.41 -1.70
CA LEU A 87 3.91 -3.74 -0.56
C LEU A 87 4.90 -2.62 -0.30
N LYS A 88 4.92 -2.08 0.91
CA LYS A 88 5.94 -1.15 1.39
C LYS A 88 6.86 -1.90 2.35
N THR A 89 8.17 -1.79 2.17
CA THR A 89 9.18 -2.40 3.06
C THR A 89 10.19 -1.38 3.53
N LEU A 90 10.82 -1.62 4.69
CA LEU A 90 11.98 -0.84 5.13
C LEU A 90 13.09 -0.96 4.09
N ARG A 91 13.72 0.17 3.79
CA ARG A 91 14.92 0.20 2.95
C ARG A 91 16.07 -0.53 3.63
N ILE A 92 16.84 -1.30 2.85
CA ILE A 92 18.00 -2.05 3.35
C ILE A 92 19.04 -1.11 3.98
N GLU A 93 19.17 0.12 3.48
CA GLU A 93 20.15 1.09 3.99
C GLU A 93 19.69 1.83 5.26
N ARG A 94 18.51 1.51 5.80
CA ARG A 94 17.92 2.23 6.94
C ARG A 94 17.85 1.32 8.15
N ASP A 95 18.20 1.91 9.29
CA ASP A 95 18.11 1.20 10.56
C ASP A 95 16.68 1.07 11.05
N PHE A 96 16.37 -0.14 11.49
CA PHE A 96 15.18 -0.41 12.26
C PHE A 96 15.28 0.26 13.63
N THR A 97 14.30 1.08 13.98
CA THR A 97 14.22 1.74 15.28
C THR A 97 12.83 1.57 15.87
N GLU A 98 12.74 1.41 17.19
CA GLU A 98 11.48 1.22 17.90
C GLU A 98 10.53 2.43 17.74
N ALA A 99 11.06 3.64 17.80
CA ALA A 99 10.26 4.85 17.56
C ALA A 99 9.59 4.85 16.17
N ARG A 100 10.28 4.35 15.12
CA ARG A 100 9.68 4.24 13.78
C ARG A 100 8.73 3.07 13.66
N LEU A 101 9.02 1.96 14.33
CA LEU A 101 8.10 0.85 14.44
C LEU A 101 6.76 1.33 15.01
N GLU A 102 6.78 2.13 16.08
CA GLU A 102 5.57 2.66 16.71
C GLU A 102 4.84 3.64 15.80
N MET A 103 5.55 4.55 15.12
CA MET A 103 4.94 5.42 14.11
C MET A 103 4.27 4.62 12.98
N HIS A 104 4.88 3.52 12.54
CA HIS A 104 4.27 2.63 11.55
C HIS A 104 3.03 1.93 12.08
N ARG A 105 3.02 1.50 13.34
CA ARG A 105 1.84 0.93 14.00
C ARG A 105 0.69 1.94 14.07
N ILE A 106 0.97 3.19 14.41
CA ILE A 106 -0.03 4.26 14.48
C ILE A 106 -0.61 4.56 13.08
N ASP A 107 0.24 4.69 12.06
CA ASP A 107 -0.18 4.90 10.67
C ASP A 107 -1.07 3.75 10.17
N ALA A 108 -0.68 2.52 10.48
CA ALA A 108 -1.47 1.33 10.14
C ALA A 108 -2.84 1.32 10.80
N LEU A 109 -2.92 1.65 12.10
CA LEU A 109 -4.19 1.74 12.81
C LEU A 109 -5.08 2.86 12.30
N ALA A 110 -4.50 4.01 11.97
CA ALA A 110 -5.26 5.10 11.39
C ALA A 110 -5.88 4.70 10.04
N MET A 111 -5.14 3.97 9.19
CA MET A 111 -5.68 3.45 7.93
C MET A 111 -6.75 2.37 8.16
N ASP A 112 -6.56 1.47 9.14
CA ASP A 112 -7.51 0.41 9.47
C ASP A 112 -8.87 1.00 9.91
N GLU A 113 -8.83 1.97 10.83
CA GLU A 113 -10.04 2.68 11.29
C GLU A 113 -10.70 3.52 10.18
N LEU A 114 -9.91 4.03 9.23
CA LEU A 114 -10.38 4.88 8.14
C LEU A 114 -10.64 4.14 6.82
N THR A 115 -10.61 2.80 6.81
CA THR A 115 -10.78 1.96 5.60
C THR A 115 -12.12 2.20 4.87
N HIS A 116 -13.11 2.80 5.52
CA HIS A 116 -14.39 3.14 4.87
C HIS A 116 -14.38 4.50 4.15
N SER A 117 -13.30 5.27 4.27
CA SER A 117 -13.20 6.61 3.69
C SER A 117 -12.66 6.52 2.25
N PRO A 118 -13.37 7.05 1.23
CA PRO A 118 -12.92 7.01 -0.16
C PRO A 118 -11.67 7.88 -0.43
N ASN A 119 -11.19 8.62 0.56
CA ASN A 119 -10.02 9.51 0.45
C ASN A 119 -8.80 8.97 1.20
N VAL A 120 -8.92 7.81 1.85
CA VAL A 120 -7.82 7.15 2.56
C VAL A 120 -7.54 5.84 1.86
N VAL A 121 -6.27 5.51 1.70
CA VAL A 121 -5.85 4.26 1.05
C VAL A 121 -6.08 3.12 2.03
N ASP A 122 -6.72 2.06 1.55
CA ASP A 122 -6.99 0.90 2.38
C ASP A 122 -5.68 0.18 2.75
N ILE A 123 -5.68 -0.37 3.96
CA ILE A 123 -4.62 -1.23 4.46
C ILE A 123 -5.13 -2.67 4.52
N TYR A 124 -4.44 -3.58 3.83
CA TYR A 124 -4.73 -5.01 3.88
C TYR A 124 -4.00 -5.71 5.03
N GLY A 125 -2.91 -5.11 5.50
CA GLY A 125 -2.15 -5.66 6.61
C GLY A 125 -0.84 -4.91 6.87
N TYR A 126 -0.26 -5.13 8.05
CA TYR A 126 1.06 -4.63 8.40
C TYR A 126 1.79 -5.58 9.35
N CYS A 127 3.11 -5.52 9.29
CA CYS A 127 4.00 -6.21 10.21
C CYS A 127 5.32 -5.45 10.30
N ALA A 128 5.76 -5.13 11.51
CA ALA A 128 6.94 -4.32 11.74
C ALA A 128 6.89 -2.99 10.95
N GLN A 129 7.86 -2.74 10.08
CA GLN A 129 7.91 -1.57 9.19
C GLN A 129 7.44 -1.86 7.75
N SER A 130 6.73 -2.98 7.58
CA SER A 130 6.15 -3.39 6.30
C SER A 130 4.64 -3.26 6.33
N ALA A 131 4.05 -2.84 5.20
CA ALA A 131 2.61 -2.66 5.06
C ALA A 131 2.13 -3.04 3.66
N MET A 132 0.95 -3.63 3.59
CA MET A 132 0.22 -3.96 2.37
C MET A 132 -0.94 -2.99 2.21
N ASN A 133 -0.99 -2.28 1.08
CA ASN A 133 -2.00 -1.28 0.81
C ASN A 133 -2.68 -1.51 -0.54
N GLU A 134 -3.85 -0.92 -0.72
CA GLU A 134 -4.46 -0.75 -2.03
C GLU A 134 -3.48 -0.06 -3.01
N ILE A 135 -3.60 -0.42 -4.29
CA ILE A 135 -2.87 0.22 -5.37
C ILE A 135 -3.53 1.54 -5.78
N GLY A 136 -2.77 2.64 -5.66
CA GLY A 136 -3.22 3.95 -6.12
C GLY A 136 -3.11 4.11 -7.64
N VAL A 137 -4.02 4.88 -8.23
CA VAL A 137 -4.09 5.12 -9.70
C VAL A 137 -3.02 6.10 -10.21
N GLY A 138 -2.25 6.74 -9.31
CA GLY A 138 -1.17 7.65 -9.67
C GLY A 138 -0.86 8.71 -8.62
N ASP A 139 0.09 9.58 -8.94
CA ASP A 139 0.50 10.71 -8.08
C ASP A 139 -0.16 12.00 -8.59
N LEU A 140 -0.83 12.73 -7.69
CA LEU A 140 -1.46 14.01 -7.98
C LEU A 140 -0.46 15.03 -8.53
N HIS A 141 0.78 15.02 -8.04
CA HIS A 141 1.81 15.94 -8.52
C HIS A 141 2.21 15.66 -9.98
N LYS A 142 2.20 14.39 -10.39
CA LYS A 142 2.41 14.00 -11.80
C LYS A 142 1.20 14.37 -12.66
N ALA A 143 -0.01 14.18 -12.14
CA ALA A 143 -1.25 14.58 -12.83
C ALA A 143 -1.28 16.10 -13.07
N GLU A 144 -0.94 16.90 -12.06
CA GLU A 144 -0.89 18.37 -12.17
C GLU A 144 0.09 18.82 -13.25
N LYS A 145 1.30 18.23 -13.31
CA LYS A 145 2.27 18.54 -14.37
C LYS A 145 1.76 18.18 -15.76
N PHE A 146 1.07 17.04 -15.88
CA PHE A 146 0.49 16.60 -17.15
C PHE A 146 -0.63 17.53 -17.64
N PHE A 147 -1.55 17.92 -16.76
CA PHE A 147 -2.68 18.80 -17.12
C PHE A 147 -2.28 20.29 -17.21
N GLY A 148 -1.38 20.76 -16.34
CA GLY A 148 -0.86 22.13 -16.34
C GLY A 148 0.02 22.45 -17.55
N GLY A 149 0.71 21.46 -18.11
CA GLY A 149 1.52 21.62 -19.32
C GLY A 149 0.71 21.82 -20.61
N ARG A 150 -0.55 21.34 -20.67
CA ARG A 150 -1.41 21.48 -21.86
C ARG A 150 -2.01 22.87 -22.03
N ARG A 151 -2.12 23.69 -20.97
CA ARG A 151 -2.68 25.05 -21.07
C ARG A 151 -1.77 26.08 -21.75
N ARG A 152 -0.48 25.79 -21.95
CA ARG A 152 0.48 26.76 -22.55
C ARG A 152 0.67 26.64 -24.06
N ARG A 153 0.07 25.65 -24.75
CA ARG A 153 0.34 25.40 -26.17
C ARG A 153 -0.73 25.91 -27.17
N SER A 154 -1.83 26.54 -26.74
CA SER A 154 -2.90 26.99 -27.65
C SER A 154 -2.93 28.49 -27.99
N ARG A 155 -1.85 29.26 -27.73
CA ARG A 155 -1.76 30.66 -28.19
C ARG A 155 -0.51 30.90 -29.02
N SER A 156 -0.50 30.34 -30.23
CA SER A 156 0.36 30.82 -31.32
C SER A 156 -0.16 30.25 -32.64
N ARG A 157 -1.13 30.95 -33.23
CA ARG A 157 -1.37 31.01 -34.68
C ARG A 157 -2.57 31.92 -34.95
N SER A 158 -2.30 33.19 -35.21
CA SER A 158 -3.00 33.97 -36.23
C SER A 158 -2.27 35.30 -36.42
N LYS A 159 -1.45 35.37 -37.47
CA LYS A 159 -1.24 36.59 -38.26
C LYS A 159 -1.10 36.14 -39.71
N TYR A 160 -2.24 36.06 -40.39
CA TYR A 160 -2.34 36.30 -41.82
C TYR A 160 -2.79 37.75 -42.00
N THR A 161 -2.37 38.32 -43.14
CA THR A 161 -2.50 39.69 -43.66
C THR A 161 -1.50 40.70 -43.10
#